data_AF-A0A6P0LHY1-F1
#
_entry.id   AF-A0A6P0LHY1-F1
#
_cell.length_a   1.000
_cell.length_b   1.000
_cell.length_c   1.000
_cell.angle_alpha   90.00
_cell.angle_beta   90.00
_cell.angle_gamma   90.00
#
_symmetry.space_group_name_H-M   'P 1'
#
loop_
_entity.id
_entity.type
_entity.pdbx_description
1 polymer ?
#
loop_
_entity_poly.entity_id
_entity_poly.type
_entity_poly.pdbx_seq_one_letter_code
_entity_poly.pdbx_strand_id
1 'polypeptide(L)'
;MGILTDSLYQELLKSLLYNNHITSNQDALIYMDLTLDITEENPMRAYKTSTPAGLASLTPFLDYQFVEYAMSIPFARKVGWQKDKQLLRETFSYLLPKLVQKRKKSGWRSPFGSWLKDYLWEDVGALIKTLPETSIFTPEVCNLIQDYQPGNSRQLWSLLTFAIWYQEVME
;
A
#
# COMPACT_ATOMS: atom_id res chain seq x y z
N MET A 1 17.26 -12.91 2.78
CA MET A 1 16.11 -13.21 1.91
C MET A 1 16.10 -14.72 1.63
N GLY A 2 15.80 -15.50 2.67
CA GLY A 2 15.83 -16.96 2.64
C GLY A 2 14.41 -17.49 2.51
N ILE A 3 14.04 -17.81 1.28
CA ILE A 3 13.23 -18.96 0.85
C ILE A 3 12.38 -19.59 1.97
N LEU A 4 11.12 -19.15 2.12
CA LEU A 4 10.07 -20.14 2.36
C LEU A 4 10.09 -21.03 1.13
N THR A 5 10.42 -22.31 1.28
CA THR A 5 10.27 -23.25 0.17
C THR A 5 8.80 -23.20 -0.25
N ASP A 6 8.55 -23.22 -1.55
CA ASP A 6 7.20 -23.18 -2.13
C ASP A 6 6.27 -24.20 -1.45
N SER A 7 6.84 -25.32 -0.97
CA SER A 7 6.14 -26.35 -0.17
C SER A 7 5.65 -25.87 1.21
N LEU A 8 6.48 -25.19 2.01
CA LEU A 8 6.13 -24.77 3.37
C LEU A 8 5.08 -23.66 3.33
N TYR A 9 5.24 -22.73 2.39
CA TYR A 9 4.24 -21.67 2.18
C TYR A 9 2.91 -22.26 1.71
N GLN A 10 2.92 -23.22 0.78
CA GLN A 10 1.71 -23.91 0.34
C GLN A 10 1.04 -24.74 1.45
N GLU A 11 1.81 -25.40 2.32
CA GLU A 11 1.27 -26.13 3.48
C GLU A 11 0.65 -25.19 4.51
N LEU A 12 1.32 -24.08 4.81
CA LEU A 12 0.78 -23.03 5.67
C LEU A 12 -0.53 -22.48 5.08
N LEU A 13 -0.56 -22.17 3.78
CA LEU A 13 -1.76 -21.68 3.10
C LEU A 13 -2.90 -22.70 3.16
N LYS A 14 -2.61 -23.96 2.83
CA LYS A 14 -3.60 -25.05 2.87
C LYS A 14 -4.18 -25.24 4.26
N SER A 15 -3.33 -25.22 5.30
CA SER A 15 -3.78 -25.37 6.69
C SER A 15 -4.63 -24.17 7.14
N LEU A 16 -4.22 -22.94 6.81
CA LEU A 16 -4.97 -21.72 7.12
C LEU A 16 -6.33 -21.72 6.42
N LEU A 17 -6.41 -22.07 5.14
CA LEU A 17 -7.67 -22.08 4.40
C LEU A 17 -8.61 -23.21 4.85
N TYR A 18 -8.06 -24.42 5.08
CA TYR A 18 -8.81 -25.57 5.55
C TYR A 18 -9.43 -25.36 6.93
N ASN A 19 -8.64 -24.86 7.89
CA ASN A 19 -9.09 -24.61 9.26
C ASN A 19 -10.17 -23.51 9.36
N ASN A 20 -10.26 -22.63 8.37
CA ASN A 20 -11.24 -21.54 8.31
C ASN A 20 -12.40 -21.82 7.34
N HIS A 21 -12.55 -23.06 6.87
CA HIS A 21 -13.63 -23.50 5.98
C HIS A 21 -13.75 -22.68 4.68
N ILE A 22 -12.63 -22.15 4.17
CA ILE A 22 -12.61 -21.34 2.96
C ILE A 22 -12.55 -22.26 1.75
N THR A 23 -13.60 -22.24 0.94
CA THR A 23 -13.78 -23.17 -0.19
C THR A 23 -13.65 -22.52 -1.56
N SER A 24 -13.59 -21.19 -1.63
CA SER A 24 -13.43 -20.44 -2.88
C SER A 24 -12.06 -19.76 -2.97
N ASN A 25 -11.46 -19.75 -4.16
CA ASN A 25 -10.18 -19.07 -4.40
C ASN A 25 -10.28 -17.56 -4.11
N GLN A 26 -11.44 -16.96 -4.34
CA GLN A 26 -11.63 -15.53 -4.12
C GLN A 26 -11.71 -15.18 -2.64
N ASP A 27 -12.41 -15.98 -1.83
CA ASP A 27 -12.44 -15.77 -0.38
C ASP A 27 -11.09 -16.12 0.26
N ALA A 28 -10.33 -17.06 -0.34
CA ALA A 28 -8.95 -17.34 0.07
C ALA A 28 -8.02 -16.12 -0.12
N LEU A 29 -8.13 -15.43 -1.26
CA LEU A 29 -7.36 -14.21 -1.51
C LEU A 29 -7.73 -13.09 -0.53
N ILE A 30 -9.02 -12.91 -0.21
CA ILE A 30 -9.46 -11.91 0.77
C ILE A 30 -8.92 -12.27 2.17
N TYR A 31 -9.00 -13.53 2.57
CA TYR A 31 -8.51 -13.97 3.86
C TYR A 31 -6.98 -13.82 4.00
N MET A 32 -6.23 -14.14 2.93
CA MET A 32 -4.79 -13.88 2.90
C MET A 32 -4.48 -12.38 3.05
N ASP A 33 -5.19 -11.51 2.32
CA ASP A 33 -5.03 -10.05 2.44
C ASP A 33 -5.27 -9.60 3.89
N LEU A 34 -6.35 -10.10 4.52
CA LEU A 34 -6.68 -9.80 5.91
C LEU A 34 -5.63 -10.27 6.93
N THR A 35 -4.94 -11.37 6.65
CA THR A 35 -4.01 -12.01 7.61
C THR A 35 -2.54 -11.68 7.38
N LEU A 36 -2.16 -11.33 6.15
CA LEU A 36 -0.75 -11.17 5.77
C LEU A 36 -0.39 -9.74 5.35
N ASP A 37 -1.35 -8.96 4.86
CA ASP A 37 -1.06 -7.70 4.17
C ASP A 37 -1.70 -6.48 4.87
N ILE A 38 -3.02 -6.54 5.09
CA ILE A 38 -3.80 -5.38 5.53
C ILE A 38 -3.37 -4.83 6.89
N THR A 39 -2.81 -5.67 7.76
CA THR A 39 -2.38 -5.29 9.11
C THR A 39 -1.12 -4.42 9.08
N GLU A 40 -0.24 -4.62 8.10
CA GLU A 40 1.06 -3.96 8.05
C GLU A 40 1.14 -2.81 7.03
N GLU A 41 0.21 -2.71 6.08
CA GLU A 41 0.20 -1.61 5.11
C GLU A 41 -0.49 -0.33 5.63
N ASN A 42 -1.74 -0.12 5.21
CA ASN A 42 -2.39 1.18 5.23
C ASN A 42 -2.83 1.62 6.63
N PRO A 43 -3.36 0.72 7.49
CA PRO A 43 -3.63 1.05 8.89
C PRO A 43 -2.36 1.47 9.64
N MET A 44 -1.25 0.75 9.43
CA MET A 44 0.02 1.07 10.07
C MET A 44 0.56 2.44 9.62
N ARG A 45 0.49 2.73 8.32
CA ARG A 45 0.85 4.07 7.79
C ARG A 45 -0.02 5.16 8.41
N ALA A 46 -1.34 4.99 8.42
CA ALA A 46 -2.25 5.97 9.00
C ALA A 46 -2.03 6.16 10.50
N TYR A 47 -1.78 5.08 11.24
CA TYR A 47 -1.46 5.14 12.66
C TYR A 47 -0.16 5.90 12.94
N LYS A 48 0.94 5.55 12.23
CA LYS A 48 2.26 6.18 12.41
C LYS A 48 2.27 7.67 12.03
N THR A 49 1.42 8.11 11.12
CA THR A 49 1.33 9.54 10.73
C THR A 49 0.37 10.34 11.62
N SER A 50 -0.69 9.73 12.14
CA SER A 50 -1.70 10.43 12.96
C SER A 50 -1.31 10.53 14.44
N THR A 51 -0.74 9.46 15.01
CA THR A 51 -0.43 9.39 16.45
C THR A 51 0.52 10.50 16.92
N PRO A 52 1.61 10.84 16.20
CA PRO A 52 2.49 11.95 16.60
C PRO A 52 1.79 13.32 16.62
N ALA A 53 0.73 13.48 15.83
CA ALA A 53 -0.10 14.68 15.80
C ALA A 53 -1.22 14.67 16.86
N GLY A 54 -1.26 13.67 17.76
CA GLY A 54 -2.33 13.52 18.75
C GLY A 54 -3.68 13.10 18.16
N LEU A 55 -3.69 12.56 16.92
CA LEU A 55 -4.90 12.14 16.23
C LEU A 55 -5.04 10.61 16.26
N ALA A 56 -6.26 10.13 16.49
CA ALA A 56 -6.58 8.71 16.40
C ALA A 56 -7.03 8.34 14.98
N SER A 57 -6.38 7.33 14.38
CA SER A 57 -6.80 6.74 13.11
C SER A 57 -7.74 5.55 13.35
N LEU A 58 -8.97 5.64 12.86
CA LEU A 58 -9.97 4.58 12.97
C LEU A 58 -10.12 3.83 11.64
N THR A 59 -10.32 2.52 11.71
CA THR A 59 -10.49 1.63 10.54
C THR A 59 -11.80 0.85 10.64
N PRO A 60 -12.97 1.48 10.46
CA PRO A 60 -14.27 0.84 10.67
C PRO A 60 -14.54 -0.35 9.75
N PHE A 61 -13.91 -0.39 8.57
CA PHE A 61 -13.99 -1.53 7.65
C PHE A 61 -13.20 -2.76 8.12
N LEU A 62 -12.36 -2.63 9.16
CA LEU A 62 -11.61 -3.71 9.79
C LEU A 62 -12.19 -4.11 11.15
N ASP A 63 -13.39 -3.64 11.50
CA ASP A 63 -14.13 -4.18 12.63
C ASP A 63 -14.39 -5.67 12.41
N TYR A 64 -14.12 -6.50 13.43
CA TYR A 64 -14.18 -7.96 13.28
C TYR A 64 -15.59 -8.44 12.94
N GLN A 65 -16.64 -7.83 13.51
CA GLN A 65 -18.02 -8.21 13.22
C GLN A 65 -18.39 -7.86 11.78
N PHE A 66 -17.95 -6.68 11.32
CA PHE A 66 -18.14 -6.28 9.93
C PHE A 66 -17.41 -7.22 8.97
N VAL A 67 -16.16 -7.57 9.27
CA VAL A 67 -15.33 -8.46 8.45
C VAL A 67 -15.96 -9.86 8.38
N GLU A 68 -16.34 -10.45 9.51
CA GLU A 68 -17.01 -11.76 9.57
C GLU A 68 -18.30 -11.76 8.75
N TYR A 69 -19.13 -10.74 8.91
CA TYR A 69 -20.34 -10.58 8.12
C TYR A 69 -20.02 -10.47 6.62
N ALA A 70 -19.07 -9.61 6.23
CA ALA A 70 -18.68 -9.44 4.84
C ALA A 70 -18.10 -10.72 4.22
N MET A 71 -17.37 -11.53 5.01
CA MET A 71 -16.86 -12.82 4.57
C MET A 71 -17.98 -13.86 4.36
N SER A 72 -19.06 -13.80 5.13
CA SER A 72 -20.23 -14.68 4.94
C SER A 72 -20.99 -14.43 3.63
N ILE A 73 -20.82 -13.26 3.00
CA ILE A 73 -21.53 -12.91 1.77
C ILE A 73 -20.85 -13.58 0.56
N PRO A 74 -21.60 -14.27 -0.32
CA PRO A 74 -21.04 -14.88 -1.52
C PRO A 74 -20.24 -13.90 -2.37
N PHE A 75 -19.05 -14.29 -2.82
CA PHE A 75 -18.16 -13.43 -3.61
C PHE A 75 -18.83 -12.79 -4.83
N ALA A 76 -19.65 -13.57 -5.57
CA ALA A 76 -20.39 -13.09 -6.73
C ALA A 76 -21.40 -11.96 -6.43
N ARG A 77 -21.77 -11.75 -5.16
CA ARG A 77 -22.59 -10.60 -4.72
C ARG A 77 -21.74 -9.40 -4.38
N LYS A 78 -20.52 -9.61 -3.87
CA LYS A 78 -19.57 -8.55 -3.47
C LYS A 78 -18.97 -7.83 -4.69
N VAL A 79 -18.68 -8.57 -5.76
CA VAL A 79 -17.99 -8.08 -6.97
C VAL A 79 -18.71 -8.59 -8.22
N GLY A 80 -18.89 -7.71 -9.21
CA GLY A 80 -19.48 -8.04 -10.51
C GLY A 80 -18.48 -7.98 -11.66
N TRP A 81 -18.91 -8.37 -12.85
CA TRP A 81 -18.08 -8.27 -14.06
C TRP A 81 -17.67 -6.81 -14.31
N GLN A 82 -16.36 -6.54 -14.23
CA GLN A 82 -15.77 -5.19 -14.28
C GLN A 82 -16.30 -4.19 -13.25
N LYS A 83 -17.00 -4.65 -12.20
CA LYS A 83 -17.58 -3.81 -11.16
C LYS A 83 -16.96 -4.16 -9.81
N ASP A 84 -15.95 -3.40 -9.42
CA ASP A 84 -15.42 -3.44 -8.07
C ASP A 84 -16.46 -2.95 -7.05
N LYS A 85 -16.41 -3.51 -5.83
CA LYS A 85 -17.19 -3.03 -4.68
C LYS A 85 -18.70 -2.89 -4.99
N GLN A 86 -19.26 -3.79 -5.81
CA GLN A 86 -20.63 -3.66 -6.31
C GLN A 86 -21.63 -3.55 -5.17
N LEU A 87 -21.63 -4.51 -4.25
CA LEU A 87 -22.53 -4.51 -3.10
C LEU A 87 -22.40 -3.23 -2.28
N LEU A 88 -21.17 -2.82 -1.96
CA LEU A 88 -20.91 -1.62 -1.18
C LEU A 88 -21.47 -0.35 -1.85
N ARG A 89 -21.30 -0.22 -3.17
CA ARG A 89 -21.80 0.92 -3.94
C ARG A 89 -23.33 0.93 -3.98
N GLU A 90 -23.96 -0.22 -4.16
CA GLU A 90 -25.42 -0.36 -4.18
C GLU A 90 -26.01 -0.02 -2.81
N THR A 91 -25.46 -0.61 -1.73
CA THR A 91 -25.89 -0.41 -0.34
C THR A 91 -25.87 1.07 0.05
N PHE A 92 -24.87 1.85 -0.37
CA PHE A 92 -24.74 3.27 0.01
C PHE A 92 -25.04 4.25 -1.12
N SER A 93 -25.65 3.78 -2.22
CA SER A 93 -25.94 4.61 -3.40
C SER A 93 -26.81 5.83 -3.09
N TYR A 94 -27.70 5.72 -2.09
CA TYR A 94 -28.57 6.82 -1.65
C TYR A 94 -27.83 7.91 -0.86
N LEU A 95 -26.65 7.62 -0.30
CA LEU A 95 -25.83 8.59 0.46
C LEU A 95 -24.79 9.31 -0.39
N LEU A 96 -24.40 8.74 -1.54
CA LEU A 96 -23.25 9.19 -2.31
C LEU A 96 -23.67 9.91 -3.60
N PRO A 97 -23.01 11.02 -3.99
CA PRO A 97 -23.24 11.64 -5.30
C PRO A 97 -22.95 10.67 -6.46
N LYS A 98 -23.69 10.78 -7.57
CA LYS A 98 -23.52 9.92 -8.78
C LYS A 98 -22.08 9.89 -9.30
N LEU A 99 -21.33 10.99 -9.13
CA LEU A 99 -19.92 11.07 -9.50
C LEU A 99 -19.07 10.07 -8.70
N VAL A 100 -19.28 9.98 -7.38
CA VAL A 100 -18.56 9.06 -6.50
C VAL A 100 -18.97 7.61 -6.79
N GLN A 101 -20.26 7.37 -7.03
CA GLN A 101 -20.78 6.04 -7.36
C GLN A 101 -20.17 5.44 -8.64
N LYS A 102 -19.83 6.28 -9.63
CA LYS A 102 -19.24 5.86 -10.91
C LYS A 102 -17.71 5.92 -10.94
N ARG A 103 -17.07 6.48 -9.91
CA ARG A 103 -15.61 6.61 -9.85
C ARG A 103 -14.95 5.23 -9.81
N LYS A 104 -13.99 4.98 -10.70
CA LYS A 104 -13.16 3.75 -10.71
C LYS A 104 -12.33 3.66 -9.43
N LYS A 105 -12.06 2.44 -8.94
CA LYS A 105 -11.10 2.24 -7.85
C LYS A 105 -9.76 2.85 -8.26
N SER A 106 -9.25 3.73 -7.41
CA SER A 106 -7.94 4.33 -7.51
C SER A 106 -7.19 3.90 -6.26
N GLY A 107 -6.01 3.33 -6.43
CA GLY A 107 -5.14 3.01 -5.30
C GLY A 107 -4.63 4.29 -4.63
N TRP A 108 -4.06 4.13 -3.44
CA TRP A 108 -3.28 5.18 -2.81
C TRP A 108 -1.97 5.37 -3.59
N ARG A 109 -1.93 6.40 -4.44
CA ARG A 109 -0.70 6.83 -5.10
C ARG A 109 -0.36 8.21 -4.58
N SER A 110 0.71 8.29 -3.80
CA SER A 110 1.28 9.58 -3.44
C SER A 110 1.72 10.29 -4.72
N PRO A 111 1.44 11.59 -4.86
CA PRO A 111 1.77 12.34 -6.05
C PRO A 111 3.25 12.77 -6.01
N PHE A 112 4.15 11.80 -5.85
CA PHE A 112 5.59 12.02 -5.70
C PHE A 112 6.15 12.89 -6.83
N GLY A 113 5.69 12.68 -8.06
CA GLY A 113 6.15 13.47 -9.20
C GLY A 113 5.86 14.96 -9.09
N SER A 114 4.73 15.38 -8.52
CA SER A 114 4.47 16.80 -8.26
C SER A 114 5.20 17.28 -7.01
N TRP A 115 5.28 16.47 -5.95
CA TRP A 115 5.97 16.86 -4.72
C TRP A 115 7.47 17.09 -4.93
N LEU A 116 8.12 16.18 -5.65
CA LEU A 116 9.54 16.28 -5.98
C LEU A 116 9.80 17.53 -6.82
N LYS A 117 8.96 17.82 -7.82
CA LYS A 117 9.15 18.97 -8.70
C LYS A 117 8.90 20.30 -8.00
N ASP A 118 7.81 20.40 -7.25
CA ASP A 118 7.27 21.70 -6.85
C ASP A 118 7.70 22.12 -5.44
N TYR A 119 8.05 21.19 -4.55
CA TYR A 119 8.26 21.49 -3.12
C TYR A 119 9.57 20.96 -2.54
N LEU A 120 10.07 19.82 -3.04
CA LEU A 120 11.18 19.11 -2.40
C LEU A 120 12.44 19.06 -3.27
N TRP A 121 12.45 19.70 -4.43
CA TRP A 121 13.48 19.50 -5.44
C TRP A 121 14.89 19.81 -4.92
N GLU A 122 15.05 20.92 -4.21
CA GLU A 122 16.34 21.38 -3.69
C GLU A 122 16.82 20.50 -2.54
N ASP A 123 15.95 20.22 -1.56
CA ASP A 123 16.28 19.39 -0.39
C ASP A 123 16.61 17.94 -0.80
N VAL A 124 15.83 17.38 -1.72
CA VAL A 124 16.07 16.04 -2.28
C VAL A 124 17.36 16.04 -3.10
N GLY A 125 17.62 17.13 -3.83
CA GLY A 125 18.86 17.36 -4.57
C GLY A 125 20.09 17.32 -3.67
N ALA A 126 20.01 17.96 -2.50
CA ALA A 126 21.08 17.99 -1.52
C ALA A 126 21.34 16.59 -0.93
N LEU A 127 20.28 15.90 -0.48
CA LEU A 127 20.41 14.56 0.11
C LEU A 127 20.89 13.50 -0.88
N ILE A 128 20.42 13.52 -2.12
CA ILE A 128 20.86 12.54 -3.13
C ILE A 128 22.35 12.74 -3.48
N LYS A 129 22.86 13.98 -3.40
CA LYS A 129 24.27 14.28 -3.68
C LYS A 129 25.25 13.74 -2.66
N THR A 130 24.81 13.41 -1.44
CA THR A 130 25.66 12.79 -0.41
C THR A 130 25.77 11.27 -0.60
N LEU A 131 24.87 10.64 -1.36
CA LEU A 131 24.85 9.19 -1.56
C LEU A 131 26.16 8.56 -2.05
N PRO A 132 26.96 9.18 -2.92
CA PRO A 132 28.26 8.63 -3.32
C PRO A 132 29.25 8.46 -2.15
N GLU A 133 29.12 9.24 -1.07
CA GLU A 133 29.98 9.15 0.12
C GLU A 133 29.77 7.82 0.87
N THR A 134 28.58 7.21 0.72
CA THR A 134 28.25 5.91 1.33
C THR A 134 28.99 4.73 0.71
N SER A 135 29.68 4.91 -0.43
CA SER A 135 30.27 3.85 -1.26
C SER A 135 29.28 2.79 -1.80
N ILE A 136 27.98 2.94 -1.54
CA ILE A 136 26.92 2.04 -2.03
C ILE A 136 26.44 2.49 -3.41
N PHE A 137 26.43 3.79 -3.66
CA PHE A 137 25.99 4.39 -4.92
C PHE A 137 27.16 5.02 -5.67
N THR A 138 27.06 5.03 -7.00
CA THR A 138 28.05 5.67 -7.85
C THR A 138 27.69 7.15 -8.07
N PRO A 139 28.66 8.03 -8.38
CA PRO A 139 28.39 9.45 -8.62
C PRO A 139 27.35 9.72 -9.71
N GLU A 140 27.17 8.80 -10.67
CA GLU A 140 26.19 8.91 -11.75
C GLU A 140 24.75 8.91 -11.23
N VAL A 141 24.49 8.42 -10.02
CA VAL A 141 23.17 8.49 -9.38
C VAL A 141 22.69 9.94 -9.23
N CYS A 142 23.63 10.88 -9.05
CA CYS A 142 23.35 12.31 -8.93
C CYS A 142 22.84 12.93 -10.26
N ASN A 143 23.02 12.25 -11.39
CA ASN A 143 22.48 12.72 -12.67
C ASN A 143 20.97 12.50 -12.77
N LEU A 144 20.42 11.50 -12.06
CA LEU A 144 18.97 11.25 -12.03
C LEU A 144 18.19 12.43 -11.47
N ILE A 145 18.79 13.18 -10.54
CA ILE A 145 18.20 14.41 -10.00
C ILE A 145 18.48 15.63 -10.87
N GLN A 146 19.35 15.58 -11.87
CA GLN A 146 19.48 16.68 -12.82
C GLN A 146 18.47 16.53 -13.97
N ASP A 147 18.19 15.28 -14.36
CA ASP A 147 17.30 14.93 -15.46
C ASP A 147 15.93 14.44 -14.95
N TYR A 148 15.20 15.25 -14.19
CA TYR A 148 13.85 14.87 -13.75
C TYR A 148 12.94 14.54 -14.92
N GLN A 149 12.27 13.39 -14.85
CA GLN A 149 11.18 13.05 -15.74
C GLN A 149 10.06 12.37 -14.95
N PRO A 150 8.78 12.56 -15.31
CA PRO A 150 7.69 11.85 -14.62
C PRO A 150 7.90 10.33 -14.49
N GLY A 151 8.59 9.72 -15.46
CA GLY A 151 8.96 8.31 -15.47
C GLY A 151 10.05 7.88 -14.48
N ASN A 152 10.86 8.80 -13.93
CA ASN A 152 11.91 8.49 -12.94
C ASN A 152 11.55 8.88 -11.50
N SER A 153 10.34 9.41 -11.27
CA SER A 153 9.86 9.84 -9.96
C SER A 153 9.92 8.76 -8.87
N ARG A 154 9.72 7.48 -9.23
CA ARG A 154 9.82 6.36 -8.28
C ARG A 154 11.27 6.10 -7.85
N GLN A 155 12.20 6.15 -8.80
CA GLN A 155 13.62 5.95 -8.54
C GLN A 155 14.15 7.06 -7.63
N LEU A 156 13.82 8.31 -7.93
CA LEU A 156 14.15 9.46 -7.10
C LEU A 156 13.57 9.33 -5.68
N TRP A 157 12.31 8.88 -5.57
CA TRP A 157 11.71 8.62 -4.26
C TRP A 157 12.45 7.53 -3.47
N SER A 158 12.86 6.44 -4.13
CA SER A 158 13.65 5.38 -3.50
C SER A 158 15.01 5.87 -3.02
N LEU A 159 15.71 6.68 -3.84
CA LEU A 159 17.00 7.28 -3.47
C LEU A 159 16.87 8.24 -2.29
N LEU A 160 15.85 9.09 -2.31
CA LEU A 160 15.53 9.97 -1.18
C LEU A 160 15.26 9.17 0.10
N THR A 161 14.41 8.14 0.00
CA THR A 161 14.07 7.29 1.15
C THR A 161 15.32 6.64 1.72
N PHE A 162 16.22 6.16 0.85
CA PHE A 162 17.50 5.60 1.27
C PHE A 162 18.39 6.66 1.93
N ALA A 163 18.54 7.84 1.33
CA ALA A 163 19.38 8.91 1.86
C ALA A 163 18.95 9.30 3.29
N ILE A 164 17.64 9.50 3.49
CA ILE A 164 17.07 9.80 4.81
C ILE A 164 17.34 8.65 5.79
N TRP A 165 17.06 7.40 5.38
CA TRP A 165 17.31 6.25 6.24
C TRP A 165 18.78 6.12 6.65
N TYR A 166 19.70 6.34 5.71
CA TYR A 166 21.13 6.26 5.98
C TYR A 166 21.54 7.30 7.02
N GLN A 167 21.11 8.55 6.84
CA GLN A 167 21.40 9.64 7.77
C GLN A 167 20.79 9.42 9.18
N GLU A 168 19.60 8.85 9.27
CA GLU A 168 18.90 8.69 10.56
C GLU A 168 19.27 7.41 11.31
N VAL A 169 19.83 6.40 10.62
CA VAL A 169 20.04 5.06 11.18
C VAL A 169 21.50 4.62 11.16
N MET A 170 22.29 5.06 10.18
CA MET A 170 23.68 4.64 10.01
C MET A 170 24.70 5.69 10.47
N GLU A 171 24.33 6.98 10.41
CA GLU A 171 25.08 8.09 11.01
C GLU A 171 24.59 8.38 12.44
#